data_AF-A0A1B7X8F8-F1
#
_entry.id   AF-A0A1B7X8F8-F1
#
_cell.length_a   1.000
_cell.length_b   1.000
_cell.length_c   1.000
_cell.angle_alpha   90.00
_cell.angle_beta   90.00
_cell.angle_gamma   90.00
#
_symmetry.space_group_name_H-M   'P 1'
#
loop_
_entity.id
_entity.type
_entity.pdbx_description
1 polymer ?
#
loop_
_entity_poly.entity_id
_entity_poly.type
_entity_poly.pdbx_seq_one_letter_code
_entity_poly.pdbx_strand_id
1 'polypeptide(L)'
;MAVDATANQATANKPVDPKEAIKVASPSLIQLSNPKLSDEAMVEIGFQDIGGHELINISRSDAINGQDIIYSIVKNLNNVLLEYNSNNIIKLQGTSDNYFKNFPIRLEQKLPKDGTGPNKEIIYIEESTGNLVINLVNLEKGEQVDIEIINQGETFDDTIRVSEV
;
A
#
# COMPACT_ATOMS: atom_id res chain seq x y z
N MET A 1 62.77 -40.25 -71.10
CA MET A 1 61.42 -39.84 -70.69
C MET A 1 61.12 -40.54 -69.38
N ALA A 2 60.79 -39.76 -68.34
CA ALA A 2 60.69 -40.20 -66.95
C ALA A 2 59.39 -40.97 -66.67
N VAL A 3 59.42 -41.86 -65.67
CA VAL A 3 58.22 -42.26 -64.92
C VAL A 3 58.54 -42.37 -63.43
N ASP A 4 57.53 -41.99 -62.67
CA ASP A 4 57.50 -41.47 -61.31
C ASP A 4 57.10 -42.56 -60.28
N ALA A 5 57.17 -42.21 -59.00
CA ALA A 5 57.23 -43.06 -57.81
C ALA A 5 55.98 -43.91 -57.46
N THR A 6 56.20 -44.92 -56.60
CA THR A 6 55.14 -45.50 -55.73
C THR A 6 55.70 -45.82 -54.33
N ALA A 7 55.00 -45.33 -53.29
CA ALA A 7 55.33 -45.53 -51.87
C ALA A 7 54.81 -46.87 -51.32
N ASN A 8 55.57 -47.48 -50.39
CA ASN A 8 55.21 -48.76 -49.78
C ASN A 8 54.43 -48.52 -48.47
N GLN A 9 53.14 -48.86 -48.45
CA GLN A 9 52.24 -48.74 -47.30
C GLN A 9 52.39 -49.95 -46.34
N ALA A 10 52.29 -49.71 -45.03
CA ALA A 10 52.40 -50.75 -44.01
C ALA A 10 51.16 -51.65 -43.94
N THR A 11 51.40 -52.94 -43.76
CA THR A 11 50.43 -54.05 -43.76
C THR A 11 49.47 -54.04 -42.56
N ALA A 12 48.26 -54.55 -42.80
CA ALA A 12 47.10 -54.52 -41.92
C ALA A 12 47.28 -55.23 -40.55
N ASN A 13 46.87 -54.57 -39.48
CA ASN A 13 46.70 -55.17 -38.16
C ASN A 13 45.40 -56.01 -38.12
N LYS A 14 45.51 -57.25 -37.66
CA LYS A 14 44.40 -58.20 -37.51
C LYS A 14 43.38 -57.72 -36.44
N PRO A 15 42.06 -57.87 -36.67
CA PRO A 15 41.04 -57.46 -35.70
C PRO A 15 41.00 -58.40 -34.48
N VAL A 16 40.85 -57.79 -33.30
CA VAL A 16 40.73 -58.46 -31.99
C VAL A 16 39.31 -58.99 -31.82
N ASP A 17 39.20 -60.24 -31.37
CA ASP A 17 37.98 -61.03 -31.17
C ASP A 17 37.11 -60.44 -30.02
N PRO A 18 35.84 -60.04 -30.25
CA PRO A 18 35.03 -59.39 -29.24
C PRO A 18 34.42 -60.41 -28.27
N LYS A 19 35.11 -60.67 -27.15
CA LYS A 19 34.49 -61.35 -26.00
C LYS A 19 33.50 -60.42 -25.31
N GLU A 20 32.22 -60.77 -25.49
CA GLU A 20 31.02 -60.44 -24.68
C GLU A 20 30.67 -58.95 -24.50
N ALA A 21 29.95 -58.40 -25.47
CA ALA A 21 29.15 -57.19 -25.27
C ALA A 21 27.98 -57.50 -24.31
N ILE A 22 27.89 -56.75 -23.22
CA ILE A 22 26.84 -56.91 -22.19
C ILE A 22 25.50 -56.48 -22.79
N LYS A 23 24.51 -57.39 -22.81
CA LYS A 23 23.17 -57.11 -23.33
C LYS A 23 22.36 -56.32 -22.28
N VAL A 24 22.08 -55.05 -22.56
CA VAL A 24 21.21 -54.22 -21.72
C VAL A 24 19.73 -54.57 -21.94
N ALA A 25 18.92 -54.50 -20.88
CA ALA A 25 17.50 -54.83 -20.93
C ALA A 25 16.68 -53.73 -21.62
N SER A 26 15.77 -54.11 -22.52
CA SER A 26 14.79 -53.18 -23.10
C SER A 26 13.68 -52.86 -22.09
N PRO A 27 13.24 -51.60 -21.95
CA PRO A 27 12.14 -51.26 -21.06
C PRO A 27 10.81 -51.87 -21.55
N SER A 28 10.04 -52.45 -20.63
CA SER A 28 8.71 -52.98 -20.91
C SER A 28 7.69 -51.83 -20.92
N LEU A 29 7.04 -51.61 -22.07
CA LEU A 29 5.93 -50.66 -22.17
C LEU A 29 4.64 -51.35 -21.75
N ILE A 30 4.07 -50.96 -20.61
CA ILE A 30 2.71 -51.33 -20.22
C ILE A 30 1.76 -50.45 -21.03
N GLN A 31 1.08 -51.04 -22.01
CA GLN A 31 0.02 -50.34 -22.73
C GLN A 31 -1.21 -50.29 -21.82
N LEU A 32 -1.40 -49.17 -21.12
CA LEU A 32 -2.68 -48.84 -20.49
C LEU A 32 -3.71 -48.73 -21.61
N SER A 33 -4.41 -49.83 -21.88
CA SER A 33 -5.56 -49.83 -22.77
C SER A 33 -6.63 -48.97 -22.09
N ASN A 34 -6.71 -47.69 -22.46
CA ASN A 34 -7.92 -46.94 -22.22
C ASN A 34 -9.05 -47.74 -22.88
N PRO A 35 -10.11 -48.15 -22.14
CA PRO A 35 -11.25 -48.74 -22.78
C PRO A 35 -11.70 -47.75 -23.85
N LYS A 36 -11.77 -48.20 -25.10
CA LYS A 36 -12.33 -47.38 -26.18
C LYS A 36 -13.79 -47.12 -25.79
N LEU A 37 -14.04 -45.94 -25.23
CA LEU A 37 -15.40 -45.48 -25.00
C LEU A 37 -16.09 -45.43 -26.37
N SER A 38 -17.35 -45.86 -26.43
CA SER A 38 -18.15 -45.64 -27.63
C SER A 38 -18.28 -44.14 -27.87
N ASP A 39 -18.39 -43.76 -29.14
CA ASP A 39 -18.58 -42.35 -29.51
C ASP A 39 -19.79 -41.74 -28.77
N GLU A 40 -20.84 -42.53 -28.55
CA GLU A 40 -22.03 -42.15 -27.76
C GLU A 40 -21.70 -41.84 -26.29
N ALA A 41 -20.87 -42.67 -25.65
CA ALA A 41 -20.49 -42.47 -24.25
C ALA A 41 -19.59 -41.22 -24.07
N MET A 42 -18.77 -40.90 -25.06
CA MET A 42 -17.99 -39.65 -25.05
C MET A 42 -18.88 -38.41 -25.18
N VAL A 43 -19.93 -38.48 -25.99
CA VAL A 43 -20.90 -37.40 -26.15
C VAL A 43 -21.72 -37.20 -24.86
N GLU A 44 -22.15 -38.29 -24.23
CA GLU A 44 -22.90 -38.24 -22.97
C GLU A 44 -22.08 -37.61 -21.82
N ILE A 45 -20.82 -38.04 -21.66
CA ILE A 45 -19.90 -37.45 -20.67
C ILE A 45 -19.69 -35.95 -20.95
N GLY A 46 -19.51 -35.57 -22.22
CA GLY A 46 -19.36 -34.17 -22.61
C GLY A 46 -20.56 -33.31 -22.24
N PHE A 47 -21.78 -33.79 -22.50
CA PHE A 47 -23.00 -33.07 -22.10
C PHE A 47 -23.22 -33.06 -20.58
N GLN A 48 -22.86 -34.14 -19.89
CA GLN A 48 -22.93 -34.21 -18.43
C GLN A 48 -21.99 -33.20 -17.77
N ASP A 49 -20.75 -33.09 -18.24
CA ASP A 49 -19.76 -32.15 -17.68
C ASP A 49 -20.15 -30.70 -17.94
N ILE A 50 -20.61 -30.38 -19.16
CA ILE A 50 -21.10 -29.04 -19.51
C ILE A 50 -22.33 -28.69 -18.68
N GLY A 51 -23.34 -29.57 -18.65
CA GLY A 51 -24.57 -29.35 -17.90
C GLY A 51 -24.33 -29.26 -16.38
N GLY A 52 -23.44 -30.10 -15.83
CA GLY A 52 -23.06 -30.04 -14.42
C GLY A 52 -22.36 -28.72 -14.06
N HIS A 53 -21.47 -28.26 -14.94
CA HIS A 53 -20.77 -26.99 -14.74
C HIS A 53 -21.72 -25.79 -14.84
N GLU A 54 -22.63 -25.79 -15.81
CA GLU A 54 -23.63 -24.73 -15.98
C GLU A 54 -24.62 -24.69 -14.81
N LEU A 55 -25.11 -25.85 -14.34
CA LEU A 55 -26.01 -25.93 -13.20
C LEU A 55 -25.36 -25.44 -11.90
N ILE A 56 -24.09 -25.76 -11.66
CA ILE A 56 -23.34 -25.25 -10.50
C ILE A 56 -23.18 -23.72 -10.58
N ASN A 57 -22.89 -23.19 -11.77
CA ASN A 57 -22.74 -21.76 -11.95
C ASN A 57 -24.06 -21.00 -11.76
N ILE A 58 -25.20 -21.58 -12.17
CA ILE A 58 -26.54 -20.99 -11.95
C ILE A 58 -26.98 -21.14 -10.48
N SER A 59 -26.65 -22.25 -9.80
CA SER A 59 -27.08 -22.46 -8.40
C SER A 59 -26.36 -21.55 -7.41
N ARG A 60 -25.23 -20.94 -7.80
CA ARG A 60 -24.57 -19.92 -7.00
C ARG A 60 -25.37 -18.62 -7.07
N SER A 61 -26.26 -18.44 -6.09
CA SER A 61 -27.05 -17.22 -5.91
C SER A 61 -26.21 -15.94 -5.71
N ASP A 62 -24.92 -16.10 -5.45
CA ASP A 62 -23.93 -15.04 -5.27
C ASP A 62 -23.36 -14.51 -6.62
N ALA A 63 -23.57 -15.23 -7.73
CA ALA A 63 -23.05 -14.86 -9.04
C ALA A 63 -24.05 -14.14 -9.96
N ILE A 64 -25.28 -13.88 -9.49
CA ILE A 64 -26.40 -13.44 -10.37
C ILE A 64 -26.13 -12.08 -11.05
N ASN A 65 -25.13 -11.30 -10.60
CA ASN A 65 -24.68 -10.08 -11.26
C ASN A 65 -23.16 -10.00 -11.55
N GLY A 66 -22.40 -11.08 -11.39
CA GLY A 66 -20.94 -11.07 -11.61
C GLY A 66 -20.17 -10.06 -10.73
N GLN A 67 -20.78 -9.60 -9.63
CA GLN A 67 -20.19 -8.65 -8.69
C GLN A 67 -19.85 -9.41 -7.42
N ASP A 68 -18.56 -9.50 -7.09
CA ASP A 68 -18.05 -10.10 -5.86
C ASP A 68 -18.64 -9.36 -4.66
N ILE A 69 -19.65 -9.97 -4.00
CA ILE A 69 -20.23 -9.39 -2.79
C ILE A 69 -19.22 -9.69 -1.67
N ILE A 70 -18.24 -8.81 -1.50
CA ILE A 70 -17.28 -8.85 -0.40
C ILE A 70 -18.06 -8.62 0.90
N TYR A 71 -18.59 -9.71 1.46
CA TYR A 71 -19.25 -9.68 2.76
C TYR A 71 -18.17 -9.50 3.83
N SER A 72 -17.96 -8.24 4.24
CA SER A 72 -17.15 -7.93 5.42
C SER A 72 -18.07 -7.58 6.59
N ILE A 73 -17.86 -8.26 7.72
CA ILE A 73 -18.63 -8.05 8.96
C ILE A 73 -18.49 -6.60 9.46
N VAL A 74 -17.35 -5.97 9.17
CA VAL A 74 -17.00 -4.62 9.60
C VAL A 74 -16.69 -3.78 8.37
N LYS A 75 -17.60 -2.83 8.06
CA LYS A 75 -17.57 -2.00 6.85
C LYS A 75 -16.32 -1.12 6.71
N ASN A 76 -15.58 -0.90 7.79
CA ASN A 76 -14.43 0.00 7.84
C ASN A 76 -13.11 -0.70 8.22
N LEU A 77 -12.97 -2.01 7.98
CA LEU A 77 -11.72 -2.75 8.26
C LEU A 77 -10.47 -2.09 7.67
N ASN A 78 -10.55 -1.59 6.44
CA ASN A 78 -9.44 -0.89 5.79
C ASN A 78 -9.07 0.41 6.52
N ASN A 79 -10.07 1.17 6.99
CA ASN A 79 -9.82 2.40 7.74
C ASN A 79 -9.20 2.10 9.11
N VAL A 80 -9.69 1.08 9.81
CA VAL A 80 -9.11 0.63 11.08
C VAL A 80 -7.67 0.13 10.87
N LEU A 81 -7.42 -0.63 9.80
CA LEU A 81 -6.07 -1.11 9.49
C LEU A 81 -5.10 0.04 9.17
N LEU A 82 -5.57 1.09 8.48
CA LEU A 82 -4.75 2.27 8.19
C LEU A 82 -4.48 3.12 9.44
N GLU A 83 -5.50 3.33 10.28
CA GLU A 83 -5.43 4.14 11.49
C GLU A 83 -4.58 3.48 12.59
N TYR A 84 -4.70 2.17 12.76
CA TYR A 84 -4.02 1.40 13.81
C TYR A 84 -2.85 0.56 13.28
N ASN A 85 -2.37 0.83 12.06
CA ASN A 85 -1.18 0.16 11.51
C ASN A 85 0.04 0.44 12.40
N SER A 86 0.80 -0.59 12.77
CA SER A 86 2.01 -0.40 13.58
C SER A 86 3.06 0.49 12.90
N ASN A 87 3.07 0.52 11.57
CA ASN A 87 3.93 1.39 10.78
C ASN A 87 3.49 2.86 10.79
N ASN A 88 2.26 3.16 11.23
CA ASN A 88 1.70 4.51 11.40
C ASN A 88 1.66 4.96 12.88
N ILE A 89 2.28 4.21 13.81
CA ILE A 89 2.33 4.56 15.25
C ILE A 89 3.07 5.88 15.48
N ILE A 90 4.07 6.17 14.65
CA ILE A 90 4.77 7.46 14.70
C ILE A 90 4.01 8.44 13.82
N LYS A 91 3.05 9.14 14.43
CA LYS A 91 2.44 10.32 13.84
C LYS A 91 3.57 11.30 13.50
N LEU A 92 3.57 11.83 12.27
CA LEU A 92 4.32 13.06 11.98
C LEU A 92 4.02 14.02 13.13
N GLN A 93 5.07 14.58 13.74
CA GLN A 93 4.92 15.42 14.92
C GLN A 93 3.78 16.39 14.65
N GLY A 94 2.72 16.30 15.45
CA GLY A 94 1.54 17.11 15.22
C GLY A 94 2.00 18.56 15.12
N THR A 95 1.56 19.27 14.09
CA THR A 95 1.72 20.72 14.04
C THR A 95 1.28 21.31 15.39
N SER A 96 1.78 22.48 15.77
CA SER A 96 1.43 23.12 17.04
C SER A 96 -0.09 23.11 17.31
N ASP A 97 -0.91 23.20 16.27
CA ASP A 97 -2.38 23.07 16.35
C ASP A 97 -2.87 21.76 16.98
N ASN A 98 -2.25 20.62 16.65
CA ASN A 98 -2.61 19.32 17.22
C ASN A 98 -2.16 19.17 18.67
N TYR A 99 -1.10 19.87 19.08
CA TYR A 99 -0.70 19.97 20.48
C TYR A 99 -1.74 20.77 21.27
N PHE A 100 -2.13 21.95 20.77
CA PHE A 100 -3.07 22.83 21.47
C PHE A 100 -4.51 22.30 21.53
N LYS A 101 -4.91 21.43 20.59
CA LYS A 101 -6.21 20.73 20.62
C LYS A 101 -6.39 19.82 21.85
N ASN A 102 -5.31 19.39 22.50
CA ASN A 102 -5.40 18.50 23.66
C ASN A 102 -5.69 19.26 24.97
N PHE A 103 -5.59 20.59 24.98
CA PHE A 103 -5.93 21.38 26.17
C PHE A 103 -7.43 21.68 26.23
N PRO A 104 -8.05 21.52 27.41
CA PRO A 104 -9.47 21.82 27.59
C PRO A 104 -9.77 23.33 27.51
N ILE A 105 -8.79 24.17 27.87
CA ILE A 105 -8.88 25.63 27.79
C ILE A 105 -7.95 26.08 26.68
N ARG A 106 -8.51 26.77 25.67
CA ARG A 106 -7.79 27.23 24.49
C ARG A 106 -7.97 28.71 24.30
N LEU A 107 -6.86 29.45 24.19
CA LEU A 107 -6.89 30.90 24.06
C LEU A 107 -7.63 31.32 22.78
N GLU A 108 -7.46 30.59 21.68
CA GLU A 108 -8.14 30.86 20.40
C GLU A 108 -9.67 30.93 20.53
N GLN A 109 -10.27 30.21 21.49
CA GLN A 109 -11.72 30.19 21.72
C GLN A 109 -12.20 31.32 22.65
N LYS A 110 -11.27 31.95 23.37
CA LYS A 110 -11.53 33.04 24.32
C LYS A 110 -11.25 34.41 23.71
N LEU A 111 -10.73 34.47 22.48
CA LEU A 111 -10.53 35.71 21.74
C LEU A 111 -11.82 36.11 21.00
N PRO A 112 -12.28 37.37 21.14
CA PRO A 112 -13.41 37.87 20.36
C PRO A 112 -13.03 38.04 18.88
N LYS A 113 -14.03 37.99 17.99
CA LYS A 113 -13.83 38.26 16.55
C LYS A 113 -13.52 39.72 16.26
N ASP A 114 -14.15 40.62 16.98
CA ASP A 114 -13.96 42.07 16.90
C ASP A 114 -13.63 42.59 18.31
N GLY A 115 -12.53 43.33 18.46
CA GLY A 115 -12.17 44.00 19.71
C GLY A 115 -12.82 45.37 19.90
N THR A 116 -12.59 46.00 21.05
CA THR A 116 -13.12 47.33 21.40
C THR A 116 -12.14 48.46 21.07
N GLY A 117 -10.97 48.12 20.52
CA GLY A 117 -9.95 49.11 20.16
C GLY A 117 -10.26 49.90 18.91
N PRO A 118 -9.45 50.94 18.63
CA PRO A 118 -9.39 51.55 17.30
C PRO A 118 -9.21 50.45 16.26
N ASN A 119 -9.91 50.54 15.12
CA ASN A 119 -9.87 49.51 14.07
C ASN A 119 -10.32 48.09 14.49
N LYS A 120 -11.08 47.96 15.58
CA LYS A 120 -11.53 46.66 16.15
C LYS A 120 -10.39 45.77 16.65
N GLU A 121 -9.27 46.37 17.04
CA GLU A 121 -8.14 45.65 17.62
C GLU A 121 -8.51 45.00 18.97
N ILE A 122 -8.00 43.78 19.19
CA ILE A 122 -8.26 42.96 20.38
C ILE A 122 -7.35 43.38 21.55
N ILE A 123 -6.13 43.85 21.22
CA ILE A 123 -5.11 44.30 22.18
C ILE A 123 -4.67 45.68 21.73
N TYR A 124 -4.83 46.68 22.60
CA TYR A 124 -4.46 48.07 22.28
C TYR A 124 -4.13 48.85 23.54
N ILE A 125 -3.41 49.97 23.36
CA ILE A 125 -3.16 50.94 24.42
C ILE A 125 -4.19 52.07 24.25
N GLU A 126 -4.97 52.35 25.28
CA GLU A 126 -5.95 53.43 25.26
C GLU A 126 -5.25 54.78 25.41
N GLU A 127 -5.34 55.66 24.40
CA GLU A 127 -4.60 56.93 24.35
C GLU A 127 -4.98 57.92 25.47
N SER A 128 -6.20 57.85 25.98
CA SER A 128 -6.70 58.78 27.02
C SER A 128 -6.21 58.42 28.43
N THR A 129 -5.98 57.14 28.70
CA THR A 129 -5.63 56.63 30.03
C THR A 129 -4.22 56.04 30.09
N GLY A 130 -3.63 55.69 28.95
CA GLY A 130 -2.37 54.96 28.85
C GLY A 130 -2.47 53.49 29.28
N ASN A 131 -3.68 52.95 29.47
CA ASN A 131 -3.87 51.58 29.92
C ASN A 131 -3.76 50.59 28.74
N LEU A 132 -3.13 49.43 29.01
CA LEU A 132 -3.17 48.27 28.11
C LEU A 132 -4.50 47.55 28.28
N VAL A 133 -5.30 47.51 27.22
CA VAL A 133 -6.60 46.84 27.18
C VAL A 133 -6.48 45.55 26.36
N ILE A 134 -6.89 44.43 26.96
CA ILE A 134 -6.90 43.10 26.35
C ILE A 134 -8.31 42.53 26.43
N ASN A 135 -8.88 42.21 25.27
CA ASN A 135 -10.25 41.74 25.19
C ASN A 135 -10.34 40.23 25.17
N LEU A 136 -11.13 39.69 26.10
CA LEU A 136 -11.42 38.26 26.22
C LEU A 136 -12.93 38.04 26.37
N VAL A 137 -13.40 36.90 25.90
CA VAL A 137 -14.81 36.49 25.95
C VAL A 137 -14.94 35.07 26.48
N ASN A 138 -16.12 34.75 27.02
CA ASN A 138 -16.46 33.39 27.47
C ASN A 138 -15.49 32.82 28.52
N LEU A 139 -14.99 33.66 29.43
CA LEU A 139 -14.20 33.18 30.57
C LEU A 139 -15.11 32.45 31.56
N GLU A 140 -14.75 31.22 31.89
CA GLU A 140 -15.46 30.40 32.87
C GLU A 140 -15.02 30.73 34.29
N LYS A 141 -15.87 30.37 35.26
CA LYS A 141 -15.56 30.60 36.68
C LYS A 141 -14.37 29.73 37.10
N GLY A 142 -13.26 30.38 37.45
CA GLY A 142 -12.03 29.71 37.88
C GLY A 142 -10.93 29.69 36.80
N GLU A 143 -11.19 30.23 35.61
CA GLU A 143 -10.13 30.51 34.64
C GLU A 143 -9.33 31.75 35.07
N GLN A 144 -8.01 31.67 34.97
CA GLN A 144 -7.08 32.77 35.25
C GLN A 144 -6.38 33.18 33.95
N VAL A 145 -6.16 34.48 33.80
CA VAL A 145 -5.44 35.07 32.67
C VAL A 145 -4.16 35.69 33.20
N ASP A 146 -3.04 35.20 32.72
CA ASP A 146 -1.72 35.72 33.05
C ASP A 146 -1.13 36.44 31.83
N ILE A 147 -0.50 37.59 32.09
CA ILE A 147 0.11 38.43 31.05
C ILE A 147 1.60 38.48 31.33
N GLU A 148 2.39 37.99 30.39
CA GLU A 148 3.85 38.08 30.43
C GLU A 148 4.31 39.15 29.43
N ILE A 149 5.07 40.14 29.93
CA ILE A 149 5.66 41.19 29.11
C ILE A 149 7.16 40.94 29.04
N ILE A 150 7.65 40.63 27.84
CA ILE A 150 9.07 40.42 27.59
C ILE A 150 9.70 41.79 27.27
N ASN A 151 10.49 42.33 28.20
CA ASN A 151 11.14 43.63 28.04
C ASN A 151 12.47 43.58 27.25
N GLN A 152 13.02 42.39 27.01
CA GLN A 152 14.27 42.20 26.28
C GLN A 152 14.25 40.90 25.48
N GLY A 153 14.46 41.02 24.17
CA GLY A 153 14.65 39.90 23.24
C GLY A 153 15.27 40.44 21.96
N GLU A 154 16.23 39.72 21.40
CA GLU A 154 16.72 40.03 20.05
C GLU A 154 15.80 39.38 19.03
N THR A 155 15.25 40.19 18.13
CA THR A 155 14.48 39.68 16.99
C THR A 155 15.46 39.01 16.02
N PHE A 156 15.49 37.68 16.01
CA PHE A 156 16.09 36.93 14.89
C PHE A 156 15.09 36.94 13.73
N ASP A 157 15.20 37.99 12.92
CA ASP A 157 14.42 38.17 11.71
C ASP A 157 15.03 37.30 10.60
N ASP A 158 14.72 36.00 10.63
CA ASP A 158 14.97 35.13 9.49
C ASP A 158 13.64 34.80 8.81
N THR A 159 13.49 35.29 7.58
CA THR A 159 12.49 34.87 6.58
C THR A 159 11.12 35.58 6.50
N ILE A 160 11.00 36.88 6.77
CA ILE A 160 9.92 37.68 6.14
C ILE A 160 10.48 38.94 5.47
N ARG A 161 10.70 38.87 4.14
CA ARG A 161 10.96 40.06 3.32
C ARG A 161 9.64 40.65 2.84
N VAL A 162 9.32 41.87 3.29
CA VAL A 162 8.37 42.74 2.59
C VAL A 162 9.08 43.26 1.34
N SER A 163 8.62 42.84 0.16
CA SER A 163 9.03 43.47 -1.09
C SER A 163 8.38 44.84 -1.18
N GLU A 164 9.17 45.90 -0.98
CA GLU A 164 8.76 47.27 -1.31
C GLU A 164 8.65 47.40 -2.84
N VAL A 165 7.58 48.08 -3.27
CA VAL A 165 7.34 48.54 -4.65
C VAL A 165 7.80 49.98 -4.78
#